data_AF-A0A914J0U0-F1
#
_entry.id   AF-A0A914J0U0-F1
#
_cell.length_a   1.000
_cell.length_b   1.000
_cell.length_c   1.000
_cell.angle_alpha   90.00
_cell.angle_beta   90.00
_cell.angle_gamma   90.00
#
_symmetry.space_group_name_H-M   'P 1'
#
loop_
_entity.id
_entity.type
_entity.pdbx_description
1 polymer ?
#
loop_
_entity_poly.entity_id
_entity_poly.type
_entity_poly.pdbx_seq_one_letter_code
_entity_poly.pdbx_strand_id
1 'polypeptide(L)'
;MEVDEAYVKFNNTTLEHRKEMEKRRKQKLEEEEKLPQVEFVNATDIGIHGINSAEIDRPSFRSRIQEHLKEMEELYGPEAERIITRESTVNFKFDQLISKFGPSLWPQIPFKL
;
A
#
# COMPACT_ATOMS: atom_id res chain seq x y z
N MET A 1 -48.67 31.38 -12.05
CA MET A 1 -47.79 30.71 -11.08
C MET A 1 -46.72 31.73 -10.77
N GLU A 2 -46.86 32.44 -9.65
CA GLU A 2 -45.86 33.41 -9.22
C GLU A 2 -44.62 32.63 -8.82
N VAL A 3 -43.52 32.81 -9.55
CA VAL A 3 -42.27 32.11 -9.27
C VAL A 3 -41.65 32.80 -8.08
N ASP A 4 -41.56 32.09 -6.96
CA ASP A 4 -40.94 32.61 -5.74
C ASP A 4 -39.55 33.18 -6.01
N GLU A 5 -39.29 34.39 -5.52
CA GLU A 5 -38.00 35.09 -5.71
C GLU A 5 -36.82 34.26 -5.17
N ALA A 6 -37.06 33.48 -4.12
CA ALA A 6 -36.10 32.53 -3.55
C ALA A 6 -35.74 31.42 -4.55
N TYR A 7 -36.70 30.93 -5.34
CA TYR A 7 -36.48 29.90 -6.34
C TYR A 7 -35.65 30.41 -7.53
N VAL A 8 -35.88 31.67 -7.95
CA VAL A 8 -35.07 32.30 -9.00
C VAL A 8 -33.62 32.49 -8.53
N LYS A 9 -33.40 32.94 -7.30
CA LYS A 9 -32.05 33.07 -6.71
C LYS A 9 -31.34 31.72 -6.63
N PHE A 10 -32.02 30.67 -6.18
CA PHE A 10 -31.47 29.32 -6.11
C PHE A 10 -31.06 28.76 -7.49
N ASN A 11 -31.87 28.99 -8.52
CA ASN A 11 -31.53 28.54 -9.87
C ASN A 11 -30.33 29.29 -10.44
N ASN A 12 -30.24 30.60 -10.19
CA ASN A 12 -29.10 31.41 -10.64
C ASN A 12 -27.79 30.94 -9.98
N THR A 13 -27.78 30.72 -8.65
CA THR A 13 -26.58 30.21 -7.95
C THR A 13 -26.20 28.81 -8.42
N THR A 14 -27.19 27.93 -8.67
CA THR A 14 -26.94 26.57 -9.20
C THR A 14 -26.32 26.61 -10.60
N LEU A 15 -26.80 27.51 -11.47
CA LEU A 15 -26.24 27.70 -12.80
C LEU A 15 -24.81 28.25 -12.75
N GLU A 16 -24.52 29.17 -11.83
CA GLU A 16 -23.17 29.70 -11.60
C GLU A 16 -22.20 28.62 -11.13
N HIS A 17 -22.58 27.83 -10.13
CA HIS A 17 -21.77 26.70 -9.68
C HIS A 17 -21.52 25.66 -10.78
N ARG A 18 -22.54 25.35 -11.60
CA ARG A 18 -22.36 24.44 -12.74
C ARG A 18 -21.35 24.99 -13.75
N LYS A 19 -21.43 26.28 -14.08
CA LYS A 19 -20.46 26.95 -14.98
C LYS A 19 -19.05 26.96 -14.40
N GLU A 20 -18.91 27.19 -13.09
CA GLU A 20 -17.61 27.18 -12.41
C GLU A 20 -16.98 25.77 -12.44
N MET A 21 -17.77 24.74 -12.16
CA MET A 21 -17.31 23.35 -12.20
C MET A 21 -16.87 22.94 -13.61
N GLU A 22 -17.60 23.34 -14.65
CA GLU A 22 -17.20 23.08 -16.04
C GLU A 22 -15.90 23.80 -16.41
N LYS A 23 -15.70 25.05 -15.97
CA LYS A 23 -14.45 25.79 -16.18
C LYS A 23 -13.27 25.09 -15.50
N ARG A 24 -13.41 24.66 -14.24
CA ARG A 24 -12.37 23.95 -13.51
C ARG A 24 -12.02 22.62 -14.16
N ARG A 25 -13.02 21.89 -14.68
CA ARG A 25 -12.80 20.65 -15.43
C ARG A 25 -12.03 20.88 -16.73
N LYS A 26 -12.37 21.94 -17.49
CA LYS A 26 -11.64 22.30 -18.72
C LYS A 26 -10.19 22.70 -18.43
N GLN A 27 -9.97 23.51 -17.39
CA GLN A 27 -8.62 23.92 -16.99
C GLN A 27 -7.74 22.71 -16.61
N LYS A 28 -8.28 21.74 -15.86
CA LYS A 28 -7.55 20.50 -15.55
C LYS A 28 -7.20 19.69 -16.79
N LEU A 29 -8.14 19.57 -17.74
CA LEU A 29 -7.90 18.84 -18.98
C LEU A 29 -6.80 19.51 -19.83
N GLU A 30 -6.83 20.85 -19.93
CA GLU A 30 -5.78 21.62 -20.62
C GLU A 30 -4.41 21.54 -19.90
N GLU A 31 -4.41 21.45 -18.56
CA GLU A 31 -3.20 21.27 -17.76
C GLU A 31 -2.62 19.86 -17.93
N GLU A 32 -3.48 18.83 -17.99
CA GLU A 32 -3.11 17.44 -18.33
C GLU A 32 -2.58 17.31 -19.77
N GLU A 33 -3.15 18.02 -20.75
CA GLU A 33 -2.65 18.03 -22.13
C GLU A 33 -1.31 18.77 -22.30
N LYS A 34 -1.03 19.77 -21.45
CA LYS A 34 0.22 20.55 -21.47
C LYS A 34 1.37 19.89 -20.73
N LEU A 35 1.09 18.98 -19.80
CA LEU A 35 2.14 18.16 -19.22
C LEU A 35 2.79 17.36 -20.36
N PRO A 36 4.15 17.30 -20.42
CA PRO A 36 4.80 16.42 -21.37
C PRO A 36 4.19 15.04 -21.18
N GLN A 37 3.73 14.41 -22.28
CA GLN A 37 3.20 13.06 -22.26
C GLN A 37 4.25 12.18 -21.60
N VAL A 38 4.11 11.94 -20.30
CA VAL A 38 4.89 10.94 -19.60
C VAL A 38 4.41 9.66 -20.25
N GLU A 39 5.21 9.11 -21.16
CA GLU A 39 4.95 7.82 -21.79
C GLU A 39 4.54 6.88 -20.68
N PHE A 40 3.25 6.52 -20.65
CA PHE A 40 2.76 5.57 -19.68
C PHE A 40 3.57 4.30 -19.90
N VAL A 41 4.44 3.97 -18.93
CA VAL A 41 5.21 2.74 -18.98
C VAL A 41 4.24 1.60 -18.75
N ASN A 42 4.17 0.65 -19.69
CA ASN A 42 3.27 -0.49 -19.53
C ASN A 42 3.65 -1.25 -18.26
N ALA A 43 2.66 -1.72 -17.51
CA ALA A 43 2.92 -2.49 -16.28
C ALA A 43 3.81 -3.73 -16.52
N THR A 44 3.79 -4.27 -17.74
CA THR A 44 4.67 -5.36 -18.20
C THR A 44 6.14 -4.97 -18.26
N ASP A 45 6.43 -3.71 -18.57
CA ASP A 45 7.78 -3.15 -18.65
C ASP A 45 8.29 -2.74 -17.26
N ILE A 46 7.38 -2.53 -16.30
CA ILE A 46 7.67 -2.36 -14.86
C ILE A 46 7.83 -3.75 -14.22
N GLY A 47 8.82 -4.51 -14.68
CA GLY A 47 9.19 -5.80 -14.11
C GLY A 47 10.68 -5.92 -13.94
N ILE A 48 11.15 -6.56 -12.88
CA ILE A 48 12.57 -6.89 -12.71
C ILE A 48 12.92 -7.94 -13.78
N HIS A 49 13.38 -7.50 -14.95
CA HIS A 49 13.90 -8.37 -16.01
C HIS A 49 15.34 -8.73 -15.66
N GLY A 50 15.48 -9.58 -14.65
CA GLY A 50 16.74 -10.19 -14.24
C GLY A 50 16.69 -11.71 -14.41
N ILE A 51 17.86 -12.34 -14.42
CA ILE A 51 17.97 -13.79 -14.33
C ILE A 51 17.39 -14.19 -12.96
N ASN A 52 16.22 -14.84 -12.96
CA ASN A 52 15.66 -15.50 -11.77
C ASN A 52 16.46 -16.77 -11.40
N SER A 53 17.78 -16.74 -11.53
CA SER A 53 18.64 -17.70 -10.84
C SER A 53 18.71 -17.19 -9.41
N ALA A 54 17.69 -17.52 -8.62
CA ALA A 54 17.90 -17.59 -7.18
C ALA A 54 19.08 -18.55 -7.00
N GLU A 55 20.27 -18.00 -6.76
CA GLU A 55 21.45 -18.81 -6.48
C GLU A 55 21.08 -19.78 -5.36
N ILE A 56 21.24 -21.06 -5.70
CA ILE A 56 20.68 -22.22 -5.00
C ILE A 56 21.42 -22.46 -3.66
N ASP A 57 22.37 -21.61 -3.29
CA ASP A 57 23.11 -21.69 -2.05
C ASP A 57 22.41 -20.91 -0.92
N ARG A 58 21.11 -21.13 -0.76
CA ARG A 58 20.42 -20.68 0.46
C ARG A 58 20.89 -21.58 1.59
N PRO A 59 21.53 -21.05 2.65
CA PRO A 59 21.92 -21.86 3.79
C PRO A 59 20.72 -22.66 4.26
N SER A 60 20.94 -23.96 4.50
CA SER A 60 19.88 -24.84 4.94
C SER A 60 19.17 -24.23 6.15
N PHE A 61 17.87 -24.45 6.28
CA PHE A 61 17.11 -23.91 7.41
C PHE A 61 17.76 -24.24 8.77
N ARG A 62 18.39 -25.42 8.86
CA ARG A 62 19.16 -25.86 10.04
C ARG A 62 20.42 -25.02 10.26
N SER A 63 21.18 -24.72 9.20
CA SER A 63 22.37 -23.88 9.27
C SER A 63 22.03 -22.49 9.78
N ARG A 64 20.93 -21.89 9.30
CA ARG A 64 20.47 -20.57 9.77
C ARG A 64 20.08 -20.57 11.25
N ILE A 65 19.39 -21.61 11.72
CA ILE A 65 19.06 -21.73 13.14
C ILE A 65 20.34 -21.80 13.99
N GLN A 66 21.33 -22.57 13.55
CA GLN A 66 22.60 -22.70 14.27
C GLN A 66 23.39 -21.40 14.31
N GLU A 67 23.45 -20.66 13.19
CA GLU A 67 24.08 -19.34 13.14
C GLU A 67 23.38 -18.35 14.08
N HIS A 68 22.06 -18.32 14.04
CA HIS A 68 21.27 -17.47 14.92
C HIS A 68 21.46 -17.82 16.41
N LEU A 69 21.52 -19.10 16.77
CA LEU A 69 21.77 -19.51 18.15
C LEU A 69 23.17 -19.08 18.63
N LYS A 70 24.19 -19.19 17.77
CA LYS A 70 25.54 -18.71 18.08
C LYS A 70 25.58 -17.20 18.26
N GLU A 71 24.93 -16.45 17.37
CA GLU A 71 24.83 -14.99 17.48
C GLU A 71 24.16 -14.57 18.79
N MET A 72 23.08 -15.26 19.18
CA MET A 72 22.38 -15.00 20.44
C MET A 72 23.25 -15.32 21.67
N GLU A 73 24.04 -16.40 21.62
CA GLU A 73 25.02 -16.72 22.67
C GLU A 73 26.13 -15.67 22.76
N GLU A 74 26.61 -15.14 21.63
CA GLU A 74 27.62 -14.08 21.60
C GLU A 74 27.10 -12.74 22.16
N LEU A 75 25.85 -12.37 21.84
CA LEU A 75 25.25 -11.11 22.25
C LEU A 75 24.77 -11.12 23.70
N TYR A 76 24.15 -12.21 24.14
CA TYR A 76 23.39 -12.28 25.38
C TYR A 76 23.94 -13.29 26.40
N GLY A 77 24.92 -14.11 26.01
CA GLY A 77 25.60 -15.06 26.89
C GLY A 77 24.61 -15.99 27.63
N PRO A 78 24.65 -16.05 28.98
CA PRO A 78 23.81 -16.97 29.75
C PRO A 78 22.30 -16.65 29.66
N GLU A 79 21.94 -15.44 29.22
CA GLU A 79 20.54 -15.01 29.10
C GLU A 79 19.95 -15.28 27.70
N ALA A 80 20.74 -15.80 26.76
CA ALA A 80 20.35 -16.03 25.38
C ALA A 80 19.10 -16.92 25.27
N GLU A 81 19.06 -18.05 25.99
CA GLU A 81 17.93 -18.98 25.97
C GLU A 81 16.62 -18.30 26.42
N ARG A 82 16.70 -17.46 27.46
CA ARG A 82 15.53 -16.73 27.97
C ARG A 82 15.01 -15.72 26.94
N ILE A 83 15.90 -15.05 26.23
CA ILE A 83 15.55 -14.06 25.20
C ILE A 83 14.93 -14.77 23.99
N ILE A 84 15.56 -15.83 23.48
CA ILE A 84 15.04 -16.65 22.38
C ILE A 84 13.64 -17.15 22.69
N THR A 85 13.41 -17.63 23.92
CA THR A 85 12.10 -18.12 24.37
C THR A 85 11.05 -17.00 24.37
N ARG A 86 11.43 -15.79 24.76
CA ARG A 86 10.51 -14.64 24.76
C ARG A 86 10.17 -14.20 23.35
N GLU A 87 11.15 -14.12 22.47
CA GLU A 87 10.95 -13.77 21.06
C GLU A 87 10.06 -14.79 20.35
N SER A 88 10.31 -16.09 20.55
CA SER A 88 9.48 -17.14 19.99
C SER A 88 8.04 -17.07 20.49
N THR A 89 7.84 -16.74 21.77
CA THR A 89 6.51 -16.52 22.36
C THR A 89 5.79 -15.32 21.72
N VAL A 90 6.50 -14.22 21.46
CA VAL A 90 5.94 -13.03 20.79
C VAL A 90 5.57 -13.35 19.35
N ASN A 91 6.46 -13.98 18.59
CA ASN A 91 6.20 -14.38 17.20
C ASN A 91 5.02 -15.34 17.11
N PHE A 92 4.94 -16.33 17.99
CA PHE A 92 3.83 -17.26 18.03
C PHE A 92 2.48 -16.56 18.27
N LYS A 93 2.43 -15.61 19.22
CA LYS A 93 1.22 -14.80 19.47
C LYS A 93 0.87 -13.95 18.26
N PHE A 94 1.85 -13.37 17.59
CA PHE A 94 1.65 -12.58 16.38
C PHE A 94 1.06 -13.42 15.25
N ASP A 95 1.63 -14.60 15.00
CA ASP A 95 1.15 -15.53 13.97
C ASP A 95 -0.29 -15.99 14.27
N GLN A 96 -0.62 -16.24 15.53
CA GLN A 96 -1.99 -16.54 15.95
C GLN A 96 -2.96 -15.39 15.63
N LEU A 97 -2.56 -14.15 15.89
CA LEU A 97 -3.39 -12.97 15.62
C LEU A 97 -3.58 -12.76 14.12
N ILE A 98 -2.50 -12.86 13.31
CA ILE A 98 -2.60 -12.78 11.86
C ILE A 98 -3.49 -13.89 11.31
N SER A 99 -3.32 -15.13 11.77
CA SER A 99 -4.14 -16.26 11.33
C SER A 99 -5.63 -16.06 11.66
N LYS A 100 -5.91 -15.52 12.85
CA LYS A 100 -7.29 -15.30 13.32
C LYS A 100 -8.01 -14.15 12.62
N PHE A 101 -7.32 -13.03 12.42
CA PHE A 101 -7.94 -11.81 11.88
C PHE A 101 -7.69 -11.63 10.37
N GLY A 102 -6.78 -12.41 9.79
CA GLY A 102 -6.20 -12.15 8.48
C GLY A 102 -5.33 -10.87 8.51
N PRO A 103 -4.41 -10.69 7.55
CA PRO A 103 -3.93 -9.34 7.28
C PRO A 103 -5.15 -8.50 6.88
N SER A 104 -5.49 -7.49 7.69
CA SER A 104 -6.44 -6.46 7.28
C SER A 104 -5.77 -5.73 6.12
N LEU A 105 -6.05 -6.16 4.88
CA LEU A 105 -5.70 -5.45 3.67
C LEU A 105 -6.48 -4.13 3.72
N TRP A 106 -5.92 -3.12 4.39
CA TRP A 106 -6.51 -1.81 4.46
C TRP A 106 -5.71 -0.86 3.57
N PRO A 107 -6.36 -0.16 2.63
CA PRO A 107 -7.78 -0.25 2.27
C PRO A 107 -8.08 -1.50 1.43
N GLN A 108 -9.21 -2.17 1.70
CA GLN A 108 -9.84 -3.07 0.75
C GLN A 108 -10.29 -2.20 -0.42
N ILE A 109 -9.43 -1.95 -1.39
CA ILE A 109 -9.80 -1.29 -2.63
C ILE A 109 -10.48 -2.36 -3.47
N PRO A 110 -11.82 -2.34 -3.64
CA PRO A 110 -12.44 -3.23 -4.60
C PRO A 110 -11.89 -2.88 -5.98
N PHE A 111 -11.14 -3.81 -6.59
CA PHE A 111 -10.82 -3.70 -7.99
C PHE A 111 -12.13 -3.80 -8.78
N LYS A 112 -12.37 -2.83 -9.67
CA LYS A 112 -13.43 -2.98 -10.67
C LYS A 112 -12.97 -4.05 -11.65
N LEU A 113 -13.70 -5.18 -11.68
CA LEU A 113 -13.68 -6.14 -12.80
C LEU A 113 -14.46 -5.55 -13.97
#